data_AF-A0A2S8AAQ0-F1
#
_entry.id   AF-A0A2S8AAQ0-F1
#
_cell.length_a   1.000
_cell.length_b   1.000
_cell.length_c   1.000
_cell.angle_alpha   90.00
_cell.angle_beta   90.00
_cell.angle_gamma   90.00
#
_symmetry.space_group_name_H-M   'P 1'
#
loop_
_entity.id
_entity.type
_entity.pdbx_description
1 polymer ?
#
loop_
_entity_poly.entity_id
_entity_poly.type
_entity_poly.pdbx_seq_one_letter_code
_entity_poly.pdbx_strand_id
1 'polypeptide(L)'
;MKNIFIILFSLIVLFSNAQNLTLDELMTLRKSNITEVKHYLTNKNWEFSRYKQGGNKIPNMYEFNYQNYISTVLYMEHPKGNTNLSRIIVLTTSDKKAQEYAERVLSFNPKHLQGKYDELAIATNVYQGATTTFIFESYQTPGSKSHYYLITILNNQDYNKNYRINALVFYKLNT
;
A
#
# COMPACT_ATOMS: atom_id res chain seq x y z
N MET A 1 17.95 20.42 42.91
CA MET A 1 17.24 20.51 41.61
C MET A 1 17.85 19.53 40.60
N LYS A 2 17.68 18.21 40.80
CA LYS A 2 18.34 17.17 39.99
C LYS A 2 17.37 16.18 39.33
N ASN A 3 16.07 16.35 39.53
CA ASN A 3 15.05 15.35 39.17
C ASN A 3 14.10 15.80 38.05
N ILE A 4 14.30 16.99 37.44
CA ILE A 4 13.45 17.48 36.34
C ILE A 4 13.87 16.89 34.99
N PHE A 5 15.10 16.39 34.85
CA PHE A 5 15.62 15.90 33.56
C PHE A 5 15.09 14.52 33.15
N ILE A 6 14.55 13.72 34.07
CA ILE A 6 14.06 12.35 33.76
C ILE A 6 12.66 12.37 33.13
N ILE A 7 11.87 13.43 33.37
CA ILE A 7 10.51 13.55 32.82
C ILE A 7 10.53 13.96 31.34
N LEU A 8 11.61 14.58 30.86
CA LEU A 8 11.72 14.99 29.45
C LEU A 8 12.01 13.82 28.51
N PHE A 9 12.60 12.72 29.01
CA PHE A 9 12.93 11.55 28.19
C PHE A 9 11.76 10.56 28.02
N SER A 10 10.79 10.57 28.93
CA SER A 10 9.59 9.72 28.85
C SER A 10 8.52 10.24 27.87
N LEU A 11 8.61 11.51 27.44
CA LEU A 11 7.68 12.11 26.48
C LEU A 11 7.97 11.75 25.00
N ILE A 12 9.08 11.09 24.69
CA ILE A 12 9.44 10.74 23.30
C ILE A 12 8.81 9.40 22.85
N VAL A 13 8.19 8.63 23.75
CA VAL A 13 7.74 7.25 23.45
C VAL A 13 6.29 7.18 22.92
N LEU A 14 5.56 8.29 22.79
CA LEU A 14 4.13 8.27 22.46
C LEU A 14 3.79 8.66 21.00
N PHE A 15 4.69 8.42 20.05
CA PHE A 15 4.31 8.44 18.64
C PHE A 15 4.00 7.03 18.14
N SER A 16 2.99 6.41 18.75
CA SER A 16 2.26 5.29 18.15
C SER A 16 1.47 5.81 16.94
N ASN A 17 2.18 6.19 15.87
CA ASN A 17 1.53 6.52 14.62
C ASN A 17 1.09 5.21 13.98
N ALA A 18 -0.22 5.05 13.83
CA ALA A 18 -0.81 4.12 12.88
C ALA A 18 -0.02 4.19 11.58
N GLN A 19 0.55 3.05 11.16
CA GLN A 19 1.31 2.88 9.92
C GLN A 19 2.37 3.96 9.63
N ASN A 20 3.65 3.68 9.79
CA ASN A 20 4.72 4.68 9.68
C ASN A 20 5.31 4.89 8.27
N LEU A 21 4.59 4.55 7.20
CA LEU A 21 5.05 4.74 5.82
C LEU A 21 4.37 5.95 5.17
N THR A 22 5.14 6.73 4.43
CA THR A 22 4.66 7.82 3.57
C THR A 22 4.53 7.33 2.13
N LEU A 23 3.77 8.07 1.31
CA LEU A 23 3.63 7.72 -0.11
C LEU A 23 4.98 7.73 -0.85
N ASP A 24 5.86 8.68 -0.55
CA ASP A 24 7.16 8.81 -1.21
C ASP A 24 8.09 7.63 -0.86
N GLU A 25 8.03 7.14 0.38
CA GLU A 25 8.73 5.92 0.79
C GLU A 25 8.17 4.70 0.05
N LEU A 26 6.85 4.54 -0.05
CA LEU A 26 6.23 3.47 -0.82
C LEU A 26 6.62 3.54 -2.31
N MET A 27 6.64 4.73 -2.91
CA MET A 27 7.08 4.91 -4.30
C MET A 27 8.55 4.54 -4.51
N THR A 28 9.40 4.79 -3.50
CA THR A 28 10.80 4.39 -3.51
C THR A 28 10.93 2.87 -3.42
N LEU A 29 10.26 2.26 -2.45
CA LEU A 29 10.25 0.80 -2.24
C LEU A 29 9.76 0.06 -3.47
N ARG A 30 8.80 0.62 -4.22
CA ARG A 30 8.32 0.02 -5.47
C ARG A 30 9.47 -0.17 -6.46
N LYS A 31 10.45 0.73 -6.49
CA LYS A 31 11.58 0.66 -7.44
C LYS A 31 12.76 -0.16 -6.92
N SER A 32 12.71 -0.61 -5.66
CA SER A 32 13.75 -1.39 -5.00
C SER A 32 13.61 -2.88 -5.26
N ASN A 33 14.67 -3.65 -5.01
CA ASN A 33 14.59 -5.11 -5.00
C ASN A 33 14.06 -5.62 -3.66
N ILE A 34 13.64 -6.90 -3.60
CA ILE A 34 13.07 -7.47 -2.38
C ILE A 34 14.00 -7.43 -1.16
N THR A 35 15.32 -7.55 -1.35
CA THR A 35 16.29 -7.48 -0.24
C THR A 35 16.29 -6.10 0.40
N GLU A 36 16.30 -5.05 -0.42
CA GLU A 36 16.20 -3.66 0.03
C GLU A 36 14.86 -3.38 0.71
N VAL A 37 13.76 -3.85 0.11
CA VAL A 37 12.41 -3.67 0.67
C VAL A 37 12.30 -4.33 2.04
N LYS A 38 12.75 -5.57 2.17
CA LYS A 38 12.75 -6.30 3.44
C LYS A 38 13.56 -5.57 4.50
N HIS A 39 14.78 -5.15 4.18
CA HIS A 39 15.64 -4.44 5.11
C HIS A 39 15.01 -3.11 5.58
N TYR A 40 14.48 -2.33 4.65
CA TYR A 40 13.83 -1.05 4.96
C TYR A 40 12.60 -1.23 5.86
N LEU A 41 11.70 -2.15 5.49
CA LEU A 41 10.45 -2.39 6.22
C LEU A 41 10.73 -2.93 7.63
N THR A 42 11.67 -3.86 7.78
CA THR A 42 12.09 -4.36 9.10
C THR A 42 12.66 -3.25 9.98
N ASN A 43 13.47 -2.34 9.45
CA ASN A 43 13.98 -1.19 10.20
C ASN A 43 12.87 -0.19 10.60
N LYS A 44 11.72 -0.24 9.92
CA LYS A 44 10.50 0.51 10.24
C LYS A 44 9.53 -0.29 11.13
N ASN A 45 9.96 -1.40 11.73
CA ASN A 45 9.14 -2.29 12.56
C ASN A 45 7.98 -2.98 11.81
N TRP A 46 8.15 -3.23 10.51
CA TRP A 46 7.26 -4.11 9.76
C TRP A 46 7.80 -5.52 9.76
N GLU A 47 6.92 -6.48 10.02
CA GLU A 47 7.26 -7.88 10.13
C GLU A 47 6.95 -8.60 8.82
N PHE A 48 7.92 -9.32 8.28
CA PHE A 48 7.67 -10.21 7.17
C PHE A 48 6.74 -11.34 7.61
N SER A 49 5.62 -11.50 6.94
CA SER A 49 4.58 -12.46 7.31
C SER A 49 4.50 -13.64 6.35
N ARG A 50 4.49 -13.37 5.05
CA ARG A 50 4.22 -14.42 4.04
C ARG A 50 4.97 -14.17 2.75
N TYR A 51 5.42 -15.26 2.14
CA TYR A 51 5.81 -15.30 0.73
C TYR A 51 4.88 -16.23 -0.03
N LYS A 52 4.41 -15.78 -1.20
CA LYS A 52 3.69 -16.59 -2.16
C LYS A 52 4.43 -16.53 -3.49
N GLN A 53 4.96 -17.67 -3.90
CA GLN A 53 5.58 -17.80 -5.22
C GLN A 53 4.52 -17.60 -6.30
N GLY A 54 4.85 -16.75 -7.26
CA GLY A 54 4.06 -16.52 -8.46
C GLY A 54 4.29 -17.60 -9.52
N GLY A 55 3.66 -17.41 -10.67
CA GLY A 55 3.84 -18.25 -11.86
C GLY A 55 4.20 -17.38 -13.07
N ASN A 56 4.22 -17.94 -14.28
CA ASN A 56 4.61 -17.22 -15.50
C ASN A 56 3.86 -15.89 -15.74
N LYS A 57 2.63 -15.77 -15.22
CA LYS A 57 1.77 -14.57 -15.34
C LYS A 57 1.38 -13.96 -13.99
N ILE A 58 1.74 -14.58 -12.88
CA ILE A 58 1.35 -14.16 -11.53
C ILE A 58 2.63 -13.67 -10.83
N PRO A 59 2.66 -12.45 -10.28
CA PRO A 59 3.85 -11.97 -9.59
C PRO A 59 4.11 -12.78 -8.32
N ASN A 60 5.39 -12.86 -7.94
CA ASN A 60 5.76 -13.23 -6.57
C ASN A 60 5.21 -12.18 -5.62
N MET A 61 4.69 -12.60 -4.47
CA MET A 61 4.11 -11.71 -3.47
C MET A 61 4.82 -11.88 -2.13
N TYR A 62 5.22 -10.76 -1.54
CA TYR A 62 5.83 -10.67 -0.23
C TYR A 62 4.95 -9.78 0.65
N GLU A 63 4.46 -10.33 1.75
CA GLU A 63 3.55 -9.67 2.68
C GLU A 63 4.31 -9.25 3.94
N PHE A 64 4.10 -8.00 4.33
CA PHE A 64 4.64 -7.41 5.54
C PHE A 64 3.51 -6.79 6.35
N ASN A 65 3.49 -7.02 7.65
CA ASN A 65 2.44 -6.54 8.55
C ASN A 65 3.01 -5.59 9.61
N TYR A 66 2.23 -4.57 9.95
CA TYR A 66 2.55 -3.61 11.00
C TYR A 66 1.57 -3.75 12.16
N GLN A 67 2.09 -3.86 13.39
CA GLN A 67 1.34 -3.87 14.65
C GLN A 67 0.04 -4.70 14.61
N ASN A 68 0.13 -6.03 14.68
CA ASN A 68 -1.06 -6.91 14.68
C ASN A 68 -2.01 -6.69 13.49
N TYR A 69 -1.47 -6.53 12.27
CA TYR A 69 -2.26 -6.40 11.04
C TYR A 69 -3.13 -5.13 10.96
N ILE A 70 -2.78 -4.07 11.70
CA ILE A 70 -3.37 -2.74 11.50
C ILE A 70 -3.11 -2.24 10.08
N SER A 71 -1.95 -2.62 9.52
CA SER A 71 -1.64 -2.34 8.11
C SER A 71 -0.81 -3.45 7.49
N THR A 72 -1.00 -3.63 6.18
CA THR A 72 -0.32 -4.65 5.39
C THR A 72 0.29 -4.02 4.15
N VAL A 73 1.54 -4.34 3.86
CA VAL A 73 2.21 -4.02 2.59
C VAL A 73 2.40 -5.32 1.83
N LEU A 74 1.85 -5.38 0.62
CA LEU A 74 2.15 -6.43 -0.35
C LEU A 74 3.10 -5.86 -1.39
N TYR A 75 4.33 -6.36 -1.40
CA TYR A 75 5.30 -6.12 -2.46
C TYR A 75 5.18 -7.24 -3.50
N MET A 76 4.92 -6.86 -4.75
CA MET A 76 4.76 -7.80 -5.85
C MET A 76 5.84 -7.59 -6.90
N GLU A 77 6.53 -8.67 -7.27
CA GLU A 77 7.60 -8.67 -8.26
C GLU A 77 7.35 -9.75 -9.31
N HIS A 78 7.36 -9.39 -10.59
CA HIS A 78 7.25 -10.36 -11.67
C HIS A 78 8.54 -11.18 -11.82
N PRO A 79 8.46 -12.51 -12.06
CA PRO A 79 9.64 -13.34 -12.30
C PRO A 79 10.47 -12.83 -13.50
N LYS A 80 11.79 -13.09 -13.47
CA LYS A 80 12.79 -12.61 -14.44
C LYS A 80 12.29 -12.72 -15.90
N GLY A 81 12.29 -11.61 -16.63
CA GLY A 81 11.88 -11.52 -18.04
C GLY A 81 10.78 -10.47 -18.32
N ASN A 82 10.02 -10.03 -17.31
CA ASN A 82 9.17 -8.83 -17.35
C ASN A 82 9.78 -7.76 -16.43
N THR A 83 10.94 -7.21 -16.81
CA THR A 83 11.66 -6.25 -15.98
C THR A 83 10.83 -4.97 -15.77
N ASN A 84 10.85 -4.46 -14.53
CA ASN A 84 10.24 -3.22 -14.02
C ASN A 84 8.75 -3.24 -13.63
N LEU A 85 8.07 -4.38 -13.69
CA LEU A 85 6.69 -4.50 -13.20
C LEU A 85 6.71 -4.89 -11.71
N SER A 86 6.98 -3.93 -10.85
CA SER A 86 6.82 -4.05 -9.40
C SER A 86 5.63 -3.24 -8.94
N ARG A 87 4.81 -3.83 -8.07
CA ARG A 87 3.65 -3.19 -7.45
C ARG A 87 3.80 -3.17 -5.95
N ILE A 88 3.30 -2.11 -5.35
CA ILE A 88 3.07 -2.06 -3.91
C ILE A 88 1.59 -1.87 -3.69
N ILE A 89 1.02 -2.73 -2.86
CA ILE A 89 -0.34 -2.60 -2.36
C ILE A 89 -0.24 -2.39 -0.87
N VAL A 90 -0.99 -1.42 -0.38
CA VAL A 90 -1.04 -1.11 1.04
C VAL A 90 -2.48 -1.13 1.50
N LEU A 91 -2.75 -1.94 2.53
CA LEU A 91 -4.01 -1.98 3.26
C LEU A 91 -3.84 -1.23 4.58
N THR A 92 -4.78 -0.35 4.92
CA THR A 92 -4.84 0.34 6.20
C THR A 92 -6.26 0.55 6.66
N THR A 93 -6.47 0.61 7.97
CA THR A 93 -7.75 0.97 8.61
C THR A 93 -7.76 2.43 9.10
N SER A 94 -6.67 3.18 8.86
CA SER A 94 -6.55 4.56 9.31
C SER A 94 -7.05 5.54 8.25
N ASP A 95 -8.17 6.21 8.52
CA ASP A 95 -8.70 7.30 7.69
C ASP A 95 -7.64 8.38 7.43
N LYS A 96 -6.92 8.77 8.49
CA LYS A 96 -5.85 9.77 8.43
C LYS A 96 -4.77 9.38 7.42
N LYS A 97 -4.35 8.12 7.39
CA LYS A 97 -3.33 7.65 6.43
C LYS A 97 -3.86 7.52 5.02
N ALA A 98 -5.10 7.09 4.85
CA ALA A 98 -5.74 7.06 3.55
C ALA A 98 -5.81 8.47 2.95
N GLN A 99 -6.20 9.47 3.75
CA GLN A 99 -6.24 10.87 3.37
C GLN A 99 -4.83 11.42 3.04
N GLU A 100 -3.83 11.16 3.88
CA GLU A 100 -2.43 11.57 3.63
C GLU A 100 -1.93 11.08 2.26
N TYR A 101 -2.19 9.82 1.92
CA TYR A 101 -1.82 9.27 0.62
C TYR A 101 -2.58 9.92 -0.54
N ALA A 102 -3.89 10.14 -0.38
CA ALA A 102 -4.72 10.76 -1.41
C ALA A 102 -4.28 12.20 -1.70
N GLU A 103 -4.10 13.02 -0.67
CA GLU A 103 -3.61 14.41 -0.79
C GLU A 103 -2.24 14.46 -1.45
N ARG A 104 -1.32 13.56 -1.05
CA ARG A 104 0.00 13.48 -1.66
C ARG A 104 -0.07 13.07 -3.12
N VAL A 105 -0.93 12.11 -3.50
CA VAL A 105 -1.13 11.75 -4.92
C VAL A 105 -1.66 12.94 -5.72
N LEU A 106 -2.68 13.63 -5.21
CA LEU A 106 -3.29 14.78 -5.90
C LEU A 106 -2.30 15.95 -6.08
N SER A 107 -1.34 16.11 -5.18
CA SER A 107 -0.26 17.11 -5.30
C SER A 107 0.63 16.90 -6.55
N PHE A 108 0.64 15.70 -7.14
CA PHE A 108 1.34 15.43 -8.41
C PHE A 108 0.57 15.88 -9.65
N ASN A 109 -0.62 16.49 -9.47
CA ASN A 109 -1.54 16.85 -10.55
C ASN A 109 -1.81 15.69 -11.54
N PRO A 110 -2.17 14.48 -11.05
CA PRO A 110 -2.41 13.34 -11.92
C PRO A 110 -3.72 13.51 -12.70
N LYS A 111 -3.81 12.85 -13.85
CA LYS A 111 -5.08 12.71 -14.56
C LYS A 111 -5.98 11.74 -13.80
N HIS A 112 -7.16 12.18 -13.40
CA HIS A 112 -8.21 11.28 -12.93
C HIS A 112 -8.77 10.48 -14.12
N LEU A 113 -8.64 9.15 -14.05
CA LEU A 113 -9.08 8.25 -15.14
C LEU A 113 -10.50 7.72 -14.91
N GLN A 114 -10.83 7.40 -13.66
CA GLN A 114 -12.08 6.73 -13.33
C GLN A 114 -12.39 6.87 -11.83
N GLY A 115 -13.65 7.14 -11.51
CA GLY A 115 -14.27 6.85 -10.21
C GLY A 115 -15.43 5.88 -10.42
N LYS A 116 -15.50 4.80 -9.62
CA LYS A 116 -16.64 3.86 -9.61
C LYS A 116 -17.03 3.54 -8.19
N TYR A 117 -18.31 3.27 -7.99
CA TYR A 117 -18.86 2.65 -6.81
C TYR A 117 -19.59 1.40 -7.29
N ASP A 118 -19.19 0.23 -6.82
CA ASP A 118 -19.81 -1.03 -7.24
C ASP A 118 -20.91 -1.50 -6.28
N GLU A 119 -21.63 -2.54 -6.68
CA GLU A 119 -22.71 -3.16 -5.90
C GLU A 119 -22.22 -3.75 -4.56
N LEU A 120 -20.91 -3.94 -4.40
CA LEU A 120 -20.27 -4.44 -3.19
C LEU A 120 -19.86 -3.31 -2.23
N ALA A 121 -20.31 -2.08 -2.49
CA ALA A 121 -19.96 -0.88 -1.73
C ALA A 121 -18.45 -0.57 -1.74
N ILE A 122 -17.76 -0.93 -2.82
CA ILE A 122 -16.35 -0.61 -3.03
C ILE A 122 -16.30 0.67 -3.87
N ALA A 123 -15.75 1.73 -3.29
CA ALA A 123 -15.43 2.94 -4.04
C ALA A 123 -14.02 2.82 -4.58
N THR A 124 -13.86 2.85 -5.91
CA THR A 124 -12.56 2.79 -6.59
C THR A 124 -12.29 4.10 -7.34
N ASN A 125 -11.16 4.75 -7.05
CA ASN A 125 -10.67 5.91 -7.79
C ASN A 125 -9.29 5.61 -8.41
N VAL A 126 -9.12 5.97 -9.68
CA VAL A 126 -7.88 5.73 -10.43
C VAL A 126 -7.29 7.05 -10.89
N TYR A 127 -6.04 7.30 -10.48
CA TYR A 127 -5.27 8.48 -10.84
C TYR A 127 -3.99 8.06 -11.56
N GLN A 128 -3.69 8.71 -12.68
CA GLN A 128 -2.52 8.39 -13.49
C GLN A 128 -1.65 9.63 -13.69
N GLY A 129 -0.41 9.54 -13.21
CA GLY A 129 0.65 10.49 -13.53
C GLY A 129 1.46 10.07 -14.77
N ALA A 130 2.61 10.72 -14.97
CA ALA A 130 3.47 10.46 -16.14
C ALA A 130 3.96 9.01 -16.24
N THR A 131 4.36 8.41 -15.12
CA THR A 131 4.95 7.05 -15.09
C THR A 131 4.22 6.06 -14.19
N THR A 132 3.36 6.56 -13.30
CA THR A 132 2.78 5.79 -12.19
C THR A 132 1.26 5.96 -12.18
N THR A 133 0.56 4.86 -11.94
CA THR A 133 -0.88 4.83 -11.68
C THR A 133 -1.10 4.49 -10.21
N PHE A 134 -2.06 5.18 -9.60
CA PHE A 134 -2.51 4.99 -8.23
C PHE A 134 -3.98 4.55 -8.28
N ILE A 135 -4.29 3.47 -7.58
CA ILE A 135 -5.67 2.99 -7.43
C ILE A 135 -5.99 3.06 -5.94
N PHE A 136 -7.01 3.84 -5.60
CA PHE A 136 -7.57 3.92 -4.26
C PHE A 136 -8.86 3.11 -4.23
N GLU A 137 -8.95 2.17 -3.30
CA GLU A 137 -10.18 1.44 -3.02
C GLU A 137 -10.54 1.63 -1.55
N SER A 138 -11.81 1.93 -1.29
CA SER A 138 -12.35 1.91 0.06
C SER A 138 -13.54 0.97 0.12
N TYR A 139 -13.60 0.15 1.15
CA TYR A 139 -14.73 -0.75 1.37
C TYR A 139 -15.08 -0.84 2.85
N GLN A 140 -16.36 -1.04 3.11
CA GLN A 140 -16.89 -1.27 4.44
C GLN A 140 -17.61 -2.61 4.43
N THR A 141 -17.20 -3.54 5.30
CA THR A 141 -17.91 -4.81 5.43
C THR A 141 -19.32 -4.55 5.98
N PRO A 142 -20.40 -5.07 5.36
CA PRO A 142 -21.75 -4.91 5.87
C PRO A 142 -21.85 -5.33 7.35
N GLY A 143 -22.42 -4.47 8.20
CA GLY A 143 -22.54 -4.70 9.63
C GLY A 143 -21.27 -4.43 10.46
N SER A 144 -20.13 -4.11 9.82
CA SER A 144 -18.92 -3.66 10.49
C SER A 144 -18.83 -2.14 10.54
N LYS A 145 -18.25 -1.62 11.64
CA LYS A 145 -17.83 -0.21 11.73
C LYS A 145 -16.44 0.03 11.13
N SER A 146 -15.73 -1.02 10.74
CA SER A 146 -14.37 -0.91 10.20
C SER A 146 -14.40 -0.50 8.74
N HIS A 147 -13.73 0.62 8.44
CA HIS A 147 -13.39 1.04 7.09
C HIS A 147 -12.01 0.54 6.72
N TYR A 148 -11.88 0.02 5.51
CA TYR A 148 -10.61 -0.42 4.96
C TYR A 148 -10.28 0.40 3.73
N TYR A 149 -9.01 0.79 3.64
CA TYR A 149 -8.47 1.53 2.53
C TYR A 149 -7.33 0.75 1.91
N LEU A 150 -7.39 0.58 0.60
CA LEU A 150 -6.35 0.00 -0.20
C LEU A 150 -5.77 1.08 -1.12
N ILE A 151 -4.45 1.22 -1.15
CA ILE A 151 -3.75 1.93 -2.20
C ILE A 151 -2.87 0.96 -2.97
N THR A 152 -3.08 0.88 -4.28
CA THR A 152 -2.19 0.18 -5.21
C THR A 152 -1.35 1.19 -5.98
N ILE A 153 -0.03 1.01 -5.95
CA ILE A 153 0.95 1.81 -6.67
C ILE A 153 1.67 0.92 -7.68
N LEU A 154 1.50 1.24 -8.96
CA LEU A 154 2.06 0.46 -10.06
C LEU A 154 2.46 1.39 -11.21
N ASN A 155 3.32 0.92 -12.10
CA ASN A 155 3.66 1.71 -13.29
C ASN A 155 2.51 1.68 -14.32
N ASN A 156 2.51 2.63 -15.25
CA ASN A 156 1.43 2.75 -16.25
C ASN A 156 1.33 1.55 -17.20
N GLN A 157 2.47 0.92 -17.54
CA GLN A 157 2.50 -0.28 -18.39
C GLN A 157 1.77 -1.44 -17.71
N ASP A 158 2.00 -1.62 -16.42
CA ASP A 158 1.42 -2.66 -15.60
C ASP A 158 -0.10 -2.47 -15.48
N TYR A 159 -0.54 -1.24 -15.21
CA TYR A 159 -1.95 -0.89 -15.19
C TYR A 159 -2.63 -1.18 -16.54
N ASN A 160 -2.03 -0.76 -17.64
CA ASN A 160 -2.57 -0.98 -18.98
C ASN A 160 -2.67 -2.48 -19.33
N LYS A 161 -1.69 -3.29 -18.89
CA LYS A 161 -1.66 -4.73 -19.17
C LYS A 161 -2.67 -5.52 -18.32
N ASN A 162 -2.84 -5.15 -17.06
CA ASN A 162 -3.53 -6.00 -16.09
C ASN A 162 -4.88 -5.47 -15.58
N TYR A 163 -5.12 -4.16 -15.62
CA TYR A 163 -6.30 -3.53 -15.00
C TYR A 163 -7.21 -2.81 -15.99
N ARG A 164 -6.66 -2.30 -17.10
CA ARG A 164 -7.46 -1.64 -18.15
C ARG A 164 -8.43 -2.60 -18.85
N ILE A 165 -8.18 -3.91 -18.77
CA ILE A 165 -8.98 -4.95 -19.45
C ILE A 165 -9.89 -5.73 -18.48
N ASN A 166 -9.61 -5.74 -17.16
CA ASN A 166 -10.46 -6.40 -16.16
C ASN A 166 -10.45 -5.60 -14.86
N ALA A 167 -11.54 -4.90 -14.57
CA ALA A 167 -11.79 -4.38 -13.23
C ALA A 167 -12.12 -5.56 -12.29
N LEU A 168 -11.60 -5.51 -11.05
CA LEU A 168 -11.78 -6.48 -9.95
C LEU A 168 -10.85 -7.72 -10.00
N VAL A 169 -9.68 -7.61 -9.36
CA VAL A 169 -8.77 -8.77 -9.13
C VAL A 169 -8.68 -9.19 -7.66
N PHE A 170 -9.16 -8.42 -6.69
CA PHE A 170 -8.93 -8.76 -5.28
C PHE A 170 -9.85 -9.85 -4.70
N TYR A 171 -11.02 -10.13 -5.29
CA TYR A 171 -11.93 -11.16 -4.76
C TYR A 171 -11.54 -12.61 -5.07
N LYS A 172 -10.62 -12.86 -6.01
CA LYS A 172 -10.26 -14.24 -6.43
C LYS A 172 -9.04 -14.84 -5.73
N LEU A 173 -8.41 -14.12 -4.80
CA LEU A 173 -7.22 -14.63 -4.09
C LEU A 173 -7.54 -15.34 -2.77
N ASN A 174 -8.81 -15.38 -2.35
CA ASN A 174 -9.29 -16.00 -1.10
C ASN A 174 -10.37 -17.09 -1.30
N THR A 175 -10.48 -17.65 -2.51
CA THR A 175 -11.24 -18.89 -2.81
C THR A 175 -10.31 -19.89 -3.46
#